data_AF-E5XMS5-F1
#
_entry.id   AF-E5XMS5-F1
#
_cell.length_a   1.000
_cell.length_b   1.000
_cell.length_c   1.000
_cell.angle_alpha   90.00
_cell.angle_beta   90.00
_cell.angle_gamma   90.00
#
_symmetry.space_group_name_H-M   'P 1'
#
loop_
_entity.id
_entity.type
_entity.pdbx_description
1 polymer ?
#
loop_
_entity_poly.entity_id
_entity_poly.type
_entity_poly.pdbx_seq_one_letter_code
_entity_poly.pdbx_strand_id
1 'polypeptide(L)' 'MADEVLAGDRRYEWLNVDVVRSSGYKEDAKDVISKRGHDGWAYFDQRPSPNGDENVVLVFYKAK' A
#
# COMPACT_ATOMS: atom_id res chain seq x y z
N MET A 1 6.89 -13.80 -9.25
CA MET A 1 5.90 -14.83 -8.83
C MET A 1 5.81 -15.03 -7.30
N ALA A 2 6.40 -14.15 -6.47
CA ALA A 2 6.22 -14.20 -5.00
C ALA A 2 5.08 -13.29 -4.51
N ASP A 3 4.70 -12.30 -5.31
CA ASP A 3 3.72 -11.26 -4.96
C ASP A 3 2.31 -11.86 -4.77
N GLU A 4 1.83 -12.66 -5.72
CA GLU A 4 0.51 -13.32 -5.63
C GLU A 4 0.34 -14.25 -4.42
N VAL A 5 1.43 -14.83 -3.89
CA VAL A 5 1.36 -15.78 -2.77
C VAL A 5 1.14 -15.06 -1.44
N LEU A 6 1.60 -13.81 -1.32
CA LEU A 6 1.39 -13.02 -0.11
C LEU A 6 0.02 -12.35 -0.13
N ALA A 7 -0.42 -11.78 -1.27
CA ALA A 7 -1.66 -11.00 -1.36
C ALA A 7 -2.89 -11.72 -0.78
N GLY A 8 -3.35 -11.29 0.39
CA GLY A 8 -4.53 -11.86 1.06
C GLY A 8 -4.26 -13.11 1.90
N ASP A 9 -3.00 -13.44 2.19
CA ASP A 9 -2.65 -14.50 3.13
C ASP A 9 -3.14 -14.15 4.55
N ARG A 10 -3.87 -15.09 5.16
CA ARG A 10 -4.54 -14.92 6.46
C ARG A 10 -3.59 -14.79 7.65
N ARG A 11 -2.33 -15.18 7.47
CA ARG A 11 -1.25 -15.05 8.48
C ARG A 11 -0.80 -13.62 8.68
N TYR A 12 -1.07 -12.74 7.71
CA TYR A 12 -0.74 -11.33 7.77
C TYR A 12 -2.02 -10.50 7.93
N GLU A 13 -1.90 -9.36 8.60
CA GLU A 13 -2.87 -8.27 8.52
C GLU A 13 -2.59 -7.47 7.25
N TRP A 14 -3.65 -7.05 6.56
CA TRP A 14 -3.57 -6.31 5.30
C TRP A 14 -4.20 -4.94 5.49
N LEU A 15 -3.54 -3.92 4.97
CA LEU A 15 -4.00 -2.54 5.03
C LEU A 15 -3.90 -1.90 3.66
N ASN A 16 -5.00 -1.33 3.18
CA ASN A 16 -5.08 -0.61 1.93
C ASN A 16 -5.24 0.89 2.22
N VAL A 17 -4.37 1.71 1.66
CA VAL A 17 -4.39 3.18 1.84
C VAL A 17 -4.54 3.84 0.48
N ASP A 18 -5.65 4.55 0.27
CA ASP A 18 -5.87 5.35 -0.93
C ASP A 18 -5.08 6.66 -0.82
N VAL A 19 -4.27 6.94 -1.84
CA VAL A 19 -3.41 8.13 -1.93
C VAL A 19 -3.68 8.80 -3.26
N VAL A 20 -3.92 10.11 -3.22
CA VAL A 20 -4.18 10.91 -4.41
C VAL A 20 -2.93 10.94 -5.28
N ARG A 21 -3.07 10.57 -6.56
CA ARG A 21 -1.98 10.63 -7.53
C ARG A 21 -1.87 12.04 -8.11
N SER A 22 -1.51 12.99 -7.26
CA SER A 22 -1.16 14.33 -7.72
C SER A 22 0.23 14.34 -8.36
N SER A 23 0.64 15.41 -9.04
CA SER A 23 1.97 15.52 -9.69
C SER A 23 3.16 15.25 -8.75
N GLY A 24 2.95 15.35 -7.43
CA GLY A 24 3.90 15.01 -6.36
C GLY A 24 3.77 13.59 -5.78
N TYR A 25 3.02 12.68 -6.42
CA TYR A 25 2.68 11.34 -5.90
C TYR A 25 3.86 10.58 -5.27
N LYS A 26 5.06 10.69 -5.86
CA LYS A 26 6.26 10.03 -5.33
C LYS A 26 6.64 10.51 -3.93
N GLU A 27 6.32 11.74 -3.56
CA GLU A 27 6.61 12.32 -2.25
C GLU A 27 5.53 11.94 -1.24
N ASP A 28 4.24 12.11 -1.59
CA ASP A 28 3.12 11.70 -0.76
C ASP A 28 3.12 10.20 -0.45
N ALA A 29 3.34 9.35 -1.47
CA ALA A 29 3.43 7.91 -1.27
C ALA A 29 4.63 7.52 -0.40
N LYS A 30 5.78 8.21 -0.54
CA LYS A 30 6.94 7.96 0.30
C LYS A 30 6.69 8.32 1.76
N ASP A 31 6.01 9.43 2.02
CA ASP A 31 5.63 9.80 3.39
C ASP A 31 4.72 8.73 4.01
N VAL A 32 3.68 8.32 3.28
CA VAL A 32 2.75 7.27 3.73
C VAL A 32 3.48 5.95 3.96
N ILE A 33 4.34 5.53 3.03
CA ILE A 33 5.13 4.29 3.16
C ILE A 33 6.06 4.36 4.37
N SER A 34 6.77 5.47 4.55
CA SER A 34 7.70 5.67 5.67
C SER A 34 6.97 5.67 7.02
N LYS A 35 5.86 6.40 7.10
CA LYS A 35 5.03 6.47 8.31
C LYS A 35 4.46 5.11 8.69
N ARG A 36 3.96 4.34 7.71
CA ARG A 36 3.45 2.99 7.93
C ARG A 36 4.56 1.99 8.27
N GLY A 37 5.73 2.14 7.65
CA GLY A 37 6.94 1.41 8.01
C GLY A 37 7.32 1.58 9.48
N HIS A 38 7.26 2.82 9.99
CA HIS A 38 7.51 3.10 11.41
C HIS A 38 6.46 2.48 12.35
N ASP A 39 5.23 2.32 11.87
CA ASP A 39 4.11 1.69 12.59
C ASP A 39 4.16 0.13 12.51
N GLY A 40 5.20 -0.40 11.84
CA GLY A 40 5.47 -1.83 11.70
C GLY A 40 4.77 -2.50 10.51
N TRP A 41 4.27 -1.71 9.55
CA TRP A 41 3.67 -2.22 8.33
C TRP A 41 4.69 -2.26 7.19
N ALA A 42 4.79 -3.39 6.51
CA ALA A 42 5.62 -3.55 5.33
C ALA A 42 4.83 -3.15 4.07
N TYR A 43 5.45 -2.36 3.19
CA TYR A 43 4.90 -2.07 1.88
C TYR A 43 4.91 -3.32 1.00
N PHE A 44 3.77 -3.60 0.36
CA PHE A 44 3.59 -4.74 -0.53
C PHE A 44 3.58 -4.28 -1.98
N ASP A 45 2.54 -3.54 -2.35
CA ASP A 45 2.24 -3.24 -3.75
C ASP A 45 1.47 -1.92 -3.88
N GLN A 46 1.43 -1.36 -5.08
CA GLN A 46 0.59 -0.21 -5.43
C GLN A 46 -0.34 -0.59 -6.57
N ARG A 47 -1.62 -0.25 -6.44
CA ARG A 47 -2.63 -0.57 -7.45
C ARG A 47 -3.42 0.68 -7.80
N PRO A 48 -3.91 0.85 -9.04
CA PRO A 48 -4.83 1.93 -9.35
C PRO A 48 -6.09 1.82 -8.48
N SER A 49 -6.62 2.96 -8.04
CA SER A 49 -7.84 2.97 -7.22
C SER A 49 -9.03 2.44 -8.01
N PRO A 50 -9.85 1.53 -7.43
CA PRO A 50 -10.99 0.94 -8.13
C PRO A 50 -12.11 1.94 -8.44
N ASN A 51 -12.05 3.14 -7.84
CA ASN A 51 -13.05 4.19 -8.04
C ASN A 51 -12.90 4.94 -9.38
N GLY A 52 -11.84 4.64 -10.15
CA GLY A 52 -11.61 5.28 -11.45
C GLY A 52 -11.06 6.71 -11.36
N ASP A 53 -10.77 7.17 -10.15
CA ASP A 53 -10.02 8.39 -9.88
C ASP A 53 -8.54 8.21 -10.24
N GLU A 54 -7.80 9.32 -10.34
CA GLU A 54 -6.36 9.27 -10.58
C GLU A 54 -5.61 8.60 -9.42
N ASN A 55 -6.25 8.42 -8.26
CA ASN A 55 -5.69 7.84 -7.04
C ASN A 55 -5.09 6.44 -7.22
N VAL A 56 -4.21 6.11 -6.29
CA VAL A 56 -3.64 4.77 -6.14
C VAL A 56 -3.85 4.24 -4.74
N VAL A 57 -3.97 2.93 -4.63
CA VAL A 57 -4.07 2.21 -3.37
C VAL A 57 -2.70 1.60 -3.08
N LEU A 58 -2.09 2.05 -1.99
CA LEU A 58 -0.92 1.44 -1.41
C LEU A 58 -1.36 0.28 -0.51
N VAL A 59 -0.84 -0.90 -0.81
CA VAL A 59 -1.11 -2.13 -0.06
C VAL A 59 0.04 -2.36 0.89
N PHE A 60 -0.29 -2.58 2.15
CA PHE A 60 0.63 -2.90 3.22
C PHE A 60 0.22 -4.21 3.89
N TYR A 61 1.20 -4.87 4.49
CA TYR A 61 0.99 -6.06 5.29
C TYR A 61 1.80 -6.01 6.59
N LYS A 62 1.30 -6.68 7.62
CA LYS A 62 1.99 -6.84 8.90
C LYS A 62 1.81 -8.26 9.41
N ALA A 63 2.84 -8.85 9.99
CA ALA A 63 2.68 -10.14 10.65
C ALA A 63 1.77 -9.97 11.88
N LYS A 64 0.81 -10.87 12.04
CA LYS A 64 -0.01 -10.94 13.26
C LYS A 64 0.80 -11.33 14.48
#